data_AF-A0A7S3M0N2-F1
#
_entry.id   AF-A0A7S3M0N2-F1
#
_cell.length_a   1.000
_cell.length_b   1.000
_cell.length_c   1.000
_cell.angle_alpha   90.00
_cell.angle_beta   90.00
_cell.angle_gamma   90.00
#
_symmetry.space_group_name_H-M   'P 1'
#
loop_
_entity.id
_entity.type
_entity.pdbx_description
1 polymer ?
#
loop_
_entity_poly.entity_id
_entity_poly.type
_entity_poly.pdbx_seq_one_letter_code
_entity_poly.pdbx_strand_id
1 'polypeptide(L)'
;KLLVADRTFSTLAKAAQYTFGNWATHGLSLSATWADNAQGYLQARCYKVMICDPRDATIPDLAALRTAVAIEAIDQATANERLILEDDKATRLVETWHFFETLV
;
A
#
# COMPACT_ATOMS: atom_id res chain seq x y z
N LYS A 1 -5.70 18.28 10.82
CA LYS A 1 -4.88 18.65 9.64
C LYS A 1 -5.49 17.98 8.42
N LEU A 2 -5.56 18.68 7.29
CA LEU A 2 -6.08 18.17 6.03
C LEU A 2 -4.90 18.03 5.06
N LEU A 3 -4.80 16.89 4.38
CA LEU A 3 -3.86 16.63 3.31
C LEU A 3 -4.66 16.42 2.02
N VAL A 4 -4.35 17.20 0.99
CA VAL A 4 -4.94 17.06 -0.33
C VAL A 4 -3.83 16.67 -1.29
N ALA A 5 -3.98 15.53 -1.95
CA ALA A 5 -3.07 15.06 -2.98
C ALA A 5 -3.78 15.14 -4.34
N ASP A 6 -3.25 15.95 -5.24
CA ASP A 6 -3.69 16.08 -6.62
C ASP A 6 -2.52 15.73 -7.54
N ARG A 7 -2.78 14.96 -8.60
CA ARG A 7 -1.79 14.56 -9.63
C ARG A 7 -0.41 14.21 -9.05
N THR A 8 -0.36 13.33 -8.06
CA THR A 8 0.88 12.99 -7.34
C THR A 8 1.32 11.57 -7.69
N PHE A 9 2.64 11.35 -7.79
CA PHE A 9 3.24 10.03 -7.99
C PHE A 9 3.49 9.31 -6.65
N SER A 10 3.55 7.99 -6.70
CA SER A 10 3.86 7.12 -5.57
C SER A 10 5.34 7.21 -5.20
N THR A 11 6.24 6.87 -6.12
CA THR A 11 7.68 7.05 -5.95
C THR A 11 8.31 7.70 -7.17
N LEU A 12 9.38 8.47 -6.97
CA LEU A 12 10.08 9.13 -8.07
C LEU A 12 10.68 8.12 -9.04
N ALA A 13 11.16 6.97 -8.53
CA ALA A 13 11.68 5.89 -9.34
C ALA A 13 10.60 5.30 -10.26
N LYS A 14 9.39 5.01 -9.76
CA LYS A 14 8.29 4.51 -10.59
C LYS A 14 7.85 5.55 -11.62
N ALA A 15 7.76 6.81 -11.23
CA ALA A 15 7.44 7.90 -12.16
C ALA A 15 8.45 7.95 -13.32
N ALA A 16 9.75 7.91 -13.03
CA ALA A 16 10.78 7.89 -14.07
C ALA A 16 10.76 6.59 -14.89
N GLN A 17 10.58 5.43 -14.25
CA GLN A 17 10.51 4.14 -14.92
C GLN A 17 9.40 4.09 -15.97
N TYR A 18 8.20 4.52 -15.60
CA TYR A 18 7.04 4.44 -16.48
C TYR A 18 6.95 5.60 -17.48
N THR A 19 7.68 6.69 -17.25
CA THR A 19 7.74 7.83 -18.19
C THR A 19 8.87 7.69 -19.21
N PHE A 20 10.05 7.27 -18.77
CA PHE A 20 11.28 7.28 -19.59
C PHE A 20 11.88 5.89 -19.80
N GLY A 21 11.41 4.86 -19.09
CA GLY A 21 11.91 3.50 -19.16
C GLY A 21 12.88 3.14 -18.02
N ASN A 22 13.28 1.87 -17.97
CA ASN A 22 14.08 1.31 -16.88
C ASN A 22 15.48 1.97 -16.74
N TRP A 23 16.05 2.56 -17.78
CA TRP A 23 17.36 3.23 -17.67
C TRP A 23 17.30 4.49 -16.80
N ALA A 24 16.15 5.15 -16.73
CA ALA A 24 15.99 6.40 -15.99
C ALA A 24 16.02 6.19 -14.47
N THR A 25 15.63 5.00 -13.98
CA THR A 25 15.76 4.66 -12.56
C THR A 25 17.22 4.57 -12.14
N HIS A 26 18.08 4.02 -13.00
CA HIS A 26 19.52 3.99 -12.77
C HIS A 26 20.12 5.40 -12.79
N GLY A 27 19.69 6.26 -13.72
CA GLY A 27 20.07 7.68 -13.72
C GLY A 27 19.70 8.40 -12.43
N LEU A 28 18.47 8.19 -11.93
CA LEU A 28 18.04 8.72 -10.64
C LEU A 28 18.87 8.19 -9.47
N SER A 29 19.20 6.90 -9.45
CA SER A 29 20.03 6.34 -8.37
C SER A 29 21.42 6.99 -8.29
N LEU A 30 22.00 7.40 -9.43
CA LEU A 30 23.27 8.12 -9.46
C LEU A 30 23.15 9.54 -8.91
N SER A 31 21.98 10.17 -9.09
CA SER A 31 21.68 11.51 -8.53
C SER A 31 21.30 11.49 -7.04
N ALA A 32 21.25 10.31 -6.41
CA ALA A 32 20.83 10.09 -5.01
C ALA A 32 19.48 10.75 -4.64
N THR A 33 18.60 10.95 -5.61
CA THR A 33 17.30 11.60 -5.39
C THR A 33 16.22 10.55 -5.18
N TRP A 34 15.53 10.64 -4.04
CA TRP A 34 14.48 9.70 -3.66
C TRP A 34 13.27 10.46 -3.15
N ALA A 35 12.09 10.03 -3.57
CA ALA A 35 10.84 10.48 -2.99
C ALA A 35 9.87 9.31 -2.94
N ASP A 36 9.39 9.01 -1.75
CA ASP A 36 8.32 8.05 -1.49
C ASP A 36 7.15 8.79 -0.86
N ASN A 37 6.15 9.06 -1.69
CA ASN A 37 4.92 9.72 -1.26
C ASN A 37 3.87 8.70 -0.79
N ALA A 38 3.95 7.44 -1.22
CA ALA A 38 2.97 6.42 -0.88
C ALA A 38 3.03 6.10 0.62
N GLN A 39 4.24 5.79 1.11
CA GLN A 39 4.44 5.50 2.53
C GLN A 39 4.11 6.71 3.40
N GLY A 40 4.57 7.90 3.01
CA GLY A 40 4.29 9.15 3.72
C GLY A 40 2.78 9.46 3.75
N TYR A 41 2.07 9.25 2.64
CA TYR A 41 0.63 9.44 2.57
C TYR A 41 -0.11 8.46 3.50
N LEU A 42 0.28 7.19 3.54
CA LEU A 42 -0.36 6.19 4.41
C LEU A 42 -0.10 6.43 5.89
N GLN A 43 1.16 6.72 6.27
CA GLN A 43 1.55 6.92 7.66
C GLN A 43 1.04 8.25 8.25
N ALA A 44 0.76 9.25 7.42
CA ALA A 44 0.27 10.54 7.89
C ALA A 44 -1.06 10.38 8.67
N ARG A 45 -1.09 10.83 9.92
CA ARG A 45 -2.29 10.84 10.78
C ARG A 45 -3.08 12.14 10.55
N CYS A 46 -3.77 12.21 9.42
CA CYS A 46 -4.59 13.36 9.02
C CYS A 46 -5.80 12.93 8.18
N TYR A 47 -6.75 13.84 7.99
CA TYR A 47 -7.78 13.65 6.97
C TYR A 47 -7.12 13.79 5.60
N LYS A 48 -7.39 12.84 4.71
CA LYS A 48 -6.75 12.75 3.40
C LYS A 48 -7.80 12.81 2.31
N VAL A 49 -7.56 13.66 1.32
CA VAL A 49 -8.37 13.76 0.11
C VAL A 49 -7.44 13.52 -1.06
N MET A 50 -7.83 12.61 -1.95
CA MET A 50 -7.10 12.33 -3.17
C MET A 50 -7.96 12.72 -4.36
N ILE A 51 -7.40 13.53 -5.24
CA ILE A 51 -8.05 14.02 -6.44
C ILE A 51 -7.41 13.31 -7.64
N CYS A 52 -8.26 12.85 -8.56
CA CYS A 52 -7.85 12.17 -9.77
C CYS A 52 -8.63 12.75 -10.95
N ASP A 53 -7.90 13.30 -11.92
CA ASP A 53 -8.48 13.65 -13.22
C ASP A 53 -8.33 12.45 -14.16
N PRO A 54 -9.43 11.82 -14.63
CA PRO A 54 -9.37 10.65 -15.50
C PRO A 54 -8.78 10.95 -16.89
N ARG A 55 -8.60 12.23 -17.25
CA ARG A 55 -7.98 12.65 -18.51
C ARG A 55 -6.53 13.09 -18.34
N ASP A 56 -6.00 13.06 -17.14
CA ASP A 56 -4.62 13.42 -16.88
C ASP A 56 -3.68 12.30 -17.33
N ALA A 57 -2.73 12.64 -18.20
CA ALA A 57 -1.70 11.74 -18.72
C ALA A 57 -0.29 12.13 -18.23
N THR A 58 -0.18 13.10 -17.31
CA THR A 58 1.13 13.58 -16.82
C THR A 58 1.85 12.54 -15.98
N ILE A 59 1.12 11.78 -15.15
CA ILE A 59 1.67 10.70 -14.34
C ILE A 59 1.08 9.37 -14.80
N PRO A 60 1.91 8.41 -15.23
CA PRO A 60 1.43 7.08 -15.59
C PRO A 60 0.67 6.42 -14.44
N ASP A 61 -0.41 5.71 -14.75
CA ASP A 61 -1.27 5.09 -13.73
C ASP A 61 -0.53 4.16 -12.76
N LEU A 62 0.46 3.41 -13.26
CA LEU A 62 1.29 2.51 -12.44
C LEU A 62 2.26 3.27 -11.51
N ALA A 63 2.57 4.53 -11.85
CA ALA A 63 3.35 5.42 -11.02
C ALA A 63 2.50 6.29 -10.09
N ALA A 64 1.19 6.40 -10.32
CA ALA A 64 0.31 7.30 -9.57
C ALA A 64 0.16 6.90 -8.09
N LEU A 65 0.04 7.90 -7.22
CA LEU A 65 -0.16 7.70 -5.77
C LEU A 65 -1.42 6.88 -5.48
N ARG A 66 -2.51 7.15 -6.21
CA ARG A 66 -3.80 6.45 -6.08
C ARG A 66 -3.66 4.94 -6.21
N THR A 67 -2.90 4.51 -7.21
CA THR A 67 -2.73 3.10 -7.55
C THR A 67 -1.90 2.41 -6.48
N ALA A 68 -0.79 3.02 -6.06
CA ALA A 68 0.05 2.47 -5.00
C ALA A 68 -0.71 2.35 -3.66
N VAL A 69 -1.44 3.40 -3.26
CA VAL A 69 -2.24 3.40 -2.04
C VAL A 69 -3.36 2.35 -2.10
N ALA A 70 -4.02 2.19 -3.25
CA ALA A 70 -5.06 1.18 -3.43
C ALA A 70 -4.51 -0.25 -3.32
N ILE A 71 -3.36 -0.52 -3.96
CA ILE A 71 -2.69 -1.82 -3.87
C ILE A 71 -2.33 -2.13 -2.42
N GLU A 72 -1.70 -1.17 -1.72
CA GLU A 72 -1.27 -1.38 -0.34
C GLU A 72 -2.47 -1.55 0.62
N ALA A 73 -3.58 -0.87 0.38
CA ALA A 73 -4.81 -1.07 1.13
C ALA A 73 -5.40 -2.48 0.92
N ILE A 74 -5.34 -3.01 -0.30
CA ILE A 74 -5.78 -4.39 -0.62
C ILE A 74 -4.86 -5.41 0.07
N ASP A 75 -3.54 -5.19 0.02
CA ASP A 75 -2.55 -6.06 0.67
C ASP A 75 -2.76 -6.09 2.19
N GLN A 76 -3.01 -4.94 2.81
CA GLN A 76 -3.31 -4.84 4.24
C GLN A 76 -4.64 -5.51 4.61
N ALA A 77 -5.68 -5.35 3.80
CA ALA A 77 -6.97 -6.03 4.02
C ALA A 77 -6.80 -7.55 3.96
N THR A 78 -6.08 -8.06 2.95
CA THR A 78 -5.80 -9.49 2.78
C THR A 78 -4.97 -10.05 3.95
N ALA A 79 -3.99 -9.28 4.44
CA ALA A 79 -3.20 -9.68 5.61
C ALA A 79 -4.06 -9.78 6.87
N ASN A 80 -4.94 -8.81 7.11
CA ASN A 80 -5.85 -8.83 8.26
C ASN A 80 -6.82 -10.02 8.22
N GLU A 81 -7.39 -10.33 7.05
CA GLU A 81 -8.25 -11.52 6.86
C GLU A 81 -7.51 -12.82 7.20
N ARG A 82 -6.23 -12.95 6.78
CA ARG A 82 -5.41 -14.11 7.12
C ARG A 82 -5.18 -14.25 8.63
N LEU A 83 -4.90 -13.14 9.31
CA LEU A 83 -4.68 -13.13 10.76
C LEU A 83 -5.96 -13.55 11.51
N ILE A 84 -7.13 -13.06 11.08
CA ILE A 84 -8.43 -13.45 11.66
C ILE A 84 -8.67 -14.96 11.49
N LEU A 85 -8.38 -15.51 10.31
CA LEU A 85 -8.52 -16.94 10.05
C LEU A 85 -7.57 -17.82 10.89
N GLU A 86 -6.38 -17.33 11.22
CA GLU A 86 -5.44 -18.04 12.09
C GLU A 86 -5.92 -18.06 13.56
N ASP A 87 -6.48 -16.95 14.04
CA ASP A 87 -7.03 -16.83 15.40
C ASP A 87 -8.27 -17.73 15.59
N ASP A 88 -9.14 -17.80 14.58
CA ASP A 88 -10.28 -18.73 14.56
C ASP A 88 -9.85 -20.20 14.67
N LYS A 89 -8.77 -20.58 13.96
CA LYS A 89 -8.22 -21.94 14.03
C LYS A 89 -7.61 -22.24 15.38
N ALA A 90 -6.90 -21.29 15.97
CA ALA A 90 -6.32 -21.42 17.30
C ALA A 90 -7.43 -21.59 18.35
N THR A 91 -8.49 -20.79 18.26
CA THR A 91 -9.64 -20.87 19.17
C THR A 91 -10.32 -22.23 19.09
N ARG A 92 -10.59 -22.75 17.88
CA ARG A 92 -11.16 -24.09 17.69
C ARG A 92 -10.29 -25.19 18.27
N LEU A 93 -8.96 -25.10 18.14
CA LEU A 93 -8.04 -26.07 18.73
C LEU A 93 -8.15 -26.08 20.26
N VAL A 94 -8.20 -24.90 20.88
CA VAL A 94 -8.36 -24.76 22.33
C VAL A 94 -9.70 -25.31 22.80
N GLU A 95 -10.80 -25.01 22.11
CA GLU A 95 -12.13 -25.58 22.41
C GLU A 95 -12.12 -27.11 22.32
N THR A 96 -11.49 -27.66 21.28
CA THR A 96 -11.41 -29.11 21.09
C THR A 96 -10.57 -29.75 22.20
N TRP A 97 -9.48 -29.10 22.63
CA TRP A 97 -8.65 -29.56 23.74
C TRP A 97 -9.42 -29.60 25.06
N HIS A 98 -10.14 -28.51 25.40
CA HIS A 98 -10.97 -28.46 26.60
C HIS A 98 -12.08 -29.52 26.60
N PHE A 99 -12.68 -29.80 25.45
CA PHE A 99 -13.65 -30.89 25.31
C PHE A 99 -13.03 -32.25 25.69
N PHE A 100 -11.80 -32.54 25.25
CA PHE A 100 -11.11 -33.76 25.62
C PHE A 100 -10.76 -33.82 27.12
N GLU A 101 -10.37 -32.70 27.74
CA GLU A 101 -10.14 -32.65 29.19
C GLU A 101 -11.39 -32.95 30.01
N THR A 102 -12.58 -32.53 29.54
CA THR A 102 -13.84 -32.82 30.24
C THR A 102 -14.34 -34.26 30.11
N LEU A 103 -13.81 -35.03 29.15
CA LEU A 103 -14.21 -36.43 28.91
C LEU A 103 -13.35 -37.45 29.68
N VAL A 104 -12.22 -37.04 30.24
CA VAL A 104 -11.30 -37.86 31.05
C VAL A 104 -11.60 -37.67 32.53
#